data_AF-A0A645BZ41-F1
#
_entry.id   AF-A0A645BZ41-F1
#
_cell.length_a   1.000
_cell.length_b   1.000
_cell.length_c   1.000
_cell.angle_alpha   90.00
_cell.angle_beta   90.00
_cell.angle_gamma   90.00
#
_symmetry.space_group_name_H-M   'P 1'
#
loop_
_entity.id
_entity.type
_entity.pdbx_description
1 polymer ?
#
loop_
_entity_poly.entity_id
_entity_poly.type
_entity_poly.pdbx_seq_one_letter_code
_entity_poly.pdbx_strand_id
1 'polypeptide(L)'
;MQSQDLPDVDDEFAQLVSEFDTAEEMLADLRDNLERLARIDQANKARESVLAKLIEATEFELPEALITAEQESRRQSIEQQLSAAGLTIEQYLDEAEDEDAQTPEEFWADINNRVVEGLRSQIILDKYAEDAELQVGQSELTELIFAKAQQNGTSPEQELQHMMEHDHAAEWMGEVRRGKALGELVAAAKIIDAEGNEIDLSRLNNDGTVSELADDEADEAPSAAEEAADQTAETEQAPAEEAKPAAKKRTSKKAEAADEQAPAEDEKPAPKKRTTKKAEADKAEPVE
;
A
#
# COMPACT_ATOMS: atom_id res chain seq x y z
N MET A 1 7.05 -28.42 38.58
CA MET A 1 6.25 -27.26 38.17
C MET A 1 6.74 -26.10 39.02
N GLN A 2 7.53 -25.19 38.43
CA GLN A 2 7.85 -23.92 39.10
C GLN A 2 6.58 -23.05 38.99
N SER A 3 6.13 -22.51 40.12
CA SER A 3 5.04 -21.53 40.13
C SER A 3 5.63 -20.22 39.64
N GLN A 4 5.00 -19.58 38.65
CA GLN A 4 5.37 -18.25 38.20
C GLN A 4 4.55 -17.26 39.02
N ASP A 5 5.18 -16.63 40.01
CA ASP A 5 4.57 -15.54 40.76
C ASP A 5 4.62 -14.26 39.91
N LEU A 6 3.46 -13.65 39.66
CA LEU A 6 3.40 -12.37 38.95
C LEU A 6 3.88 -11.26 39.89
N PRO A 7 4.85 -10.43 39.46
CA PRO A 7 5.25 -9.26 40.23
C PRO A 7 4.11 -8.23 40.28
N ASP A 8 4.09 -7.43 41.34
CA ASP A 8 3.20 -6.28 41.45
C ASP A 8 3.61 -5.21 40.43
N VAL A 9 2.63 -4.46 39.91
CA VAL A 9 2.88 -3.35 38.96
C VAL A 9 3.20 -2.10 39.77
N ASP A 10 4.47 -1.96 40.16
CA ASP A 10 5.02 -0.83 40.91
C ASP A 10 6.14 -0.12 40.13
N ASP A 11 6.72 0.93 40.73
CA ASP A 11 7.75 1.74 40.09
C ASP A 11 9.04 0.94 39.82
N GLU A 12 9.37 -0.03 40.68
CA GLU A 12 10.51 -0.93 40.45
C GLU A 12 10.28 -1.83 39.23
N PHE A 13 9.04 -2.33 39.07
CA PHE A 13 8.64 -3.08 37.89
C PHE A 13 8.67 -2.21 36.63
N ALA A 14 8.13 -0.99 36.68
CA ALA A 14 8.13 -0.06 35.55
C ALA A 14 9.54 0.24 35.05
N GLN A 15 10.48 0.51 35.95
CA GLN A 15 11.89 0.75 35.61
C GLN A 15 12.61 -0.50 35.07
N LEU A 16 12.12 -1.70 35.40
CA LEU A 16 12.71 -2.95 34.93
C LEU A 16 12.29 -3.30 33.50
N VAL A 17 11.04 -3.01 33.13
CA VAL A 17 10.44 -3.48 31.86
C VAL A 17 10.16 -2.38 30.85
N SER A 18 10.25 -1.11 31.26
CA SER A 18 9.93 0.04 30.43
C SER A 18 10.97 1.14 30.55
N GLU A 19 10.82 2.19 29.74
CA GLU A 19 11.64 3.40 29.83
C GLU A 19 11.15 4.42 30.87
N PHE A 20 10.04 4.11 31.57
CA PHE A 20 9.40 5.01 32.52
C PHE A 20 9.91 4.81 33.96
N ASP A 21 9.92 5.89 34.73
CA ASP A 21 10.38 5.88 36.11
C ASP A 21 9.29 5.39 37.08
N THR A 22 8.01 5.47 36.69
CA THR A 22 6.86 5.13 37.53
C THR A 22 5.86 4.19 36.83
N ALA A 23 5.15 3.40 37.63
CA ALA A 23 4.08 2.54 37.12
C ALA A 23 2.94 3.33 36.48
N GLU A 24 2.67 4.55 36.97
CA GLU A 24 1.63 5.41 36.43
C GLU A 24 1.94 5.86 35.00
N GLU A 25 3.17 6.29 34.73
CA GLU A 25 3.62 6.68 33.39
C GLU A 25 3.59 5.50 32.41
N MET A 26 4.07 4.33 32.83
CA MET A 26 4.02 3.10 32.02
C MET A 26 2.58 2.72 31.68
N LEU A 27 1.66 2.79 32.65
CA LEU A 27 0.24 2.48 32.41
C LEU A 27 -0.45 3.53 31.55
N ALA A 28 -0.04 4.81 31.64
CA ALA A 28 -0.56 5.87 30.80
C ALA A 28 -0.13 5.69 29.33
N ASP A 29 1.15 5.38 29.08
CA ASP A 29 1.64 5.09 27.73
C ASP A 29 1.00 3.81 27.14
N LEU A 30 0.90 2.74 27.94
CA LEU A 30 0.20 1.53 27.53
C LEU A 30 -1.26 1.82 27.15
N ARG A 31 -1.96 2.63 27.95
CA ARG A 31 -3.33 3.05 27.63
C ARG A 31 -3.37 3.80 26.32
N ASP A 32 -2.51 4.79 26.12
CA ASP A 32 -2.49 5.58 24.88
C ASP A 32 -2.20 4.70 23.65
N ASN A 33 -1.26 3.75 23.78
CA ASN A 33 -0.98 2.78 22.74
C ASN A 33 -2.19 1.89 22.41
N LEU A 34 -2.85 1.33 23.43
CA LEU A 34 -4.06 0.53 23.23
C LEU A 34 -5.20 1.34 22.61
N GLU A 35 -5.34 2.62 22.97
CA GLU A 35 -6.32 3.51 22.36
C GLU A 35 -6.02 3.75 20.87
N ARG A 36 -4.76 4.00 20.50
CA ARG A 36 -4.35 4.13 19.09
C ARG A 36 -4.66 2.86 18.30
N LEU A 37 -4.32 1.70 18.84
CA LEU A 37 -4.60 0.40 18.23
C LEU A 37 -6.12 0.17 18.07
N ALA A 38 -6.91 0.48 19.09
CA ALA A 38 -8.36 0.35 19.04
C ALA A 38 -9.00 1.27 17.99
N ARG A 39 -8.50 2.51 17.84
CA ARG A 39 -8.98 3.45 16.80
C ARG A 39 -8.65 2.96 15.40
N ILE A 40 -7.45 2.40 15.18
CA ILE A 40 -7.05 1.81 13.90
C ILE A 40 -7.95 0.61 13.56
N ASP A 41 -8.19 -0.29 14.52
CA ASP A 41 -9.08 -1.44 14.35
C ASP A 41 -10.52 -0.99 14.03
N GLN A 42 -11.04 0.00 14.76
CA GLN A 42 -12.35 0.58 14.49
C GLN A 42 -12.45 1.17 13.08
N ALA A 43 -11.42 1.88 12.63
CA ALA A 43 -11.38 2.42 11.27
C ALA A 43 -11.32 1.33 10.21
N ASN A 44 -10.61 0.23 10.45
CA ASN A 44 -10.57 -0.92 9.54
C ASN A 44 -11.94 -1.60 9.44
N LYS A 45 -12.62 -1.83 10.57
CA LYS A 45 -13.98 -2.38 10.59
C LYS A 45 -14.98 -1.49 9.86
N ALA A 46 -14.84 -0.18 10.01
CA ALA A 46 -15.68 0.77 9.30
C ALA A 46 -15.42 0.77 7.79
N ARG A 47 -14.14 0.72 7.35
CA ARG A 47 -13.75 0.57 5.95
C ARG A 47 -14.36 -0.70 5.33
N GLU A 48 -14.24 -1.82 6.03
CA GLU A 48 -14.81 -3.10 5.61
C GLU A 48 -16.34 -3.02 5.51
N SER A 49 -17.01 -2.42 6.51
CA SER A 49 -18.46 -2.23 6.51
C SER A 49 -18.94 -1.35 5.34
N VAL A 50 -18.20 -0.28 5.03
CA VAL A 50 -18.49 0.60 3.89
C VAL A 50 -18.36 -0.19 2.58
N LEU A 51 -17.29 -0.96 2.40
CA LEU A 51 -17.12 -1.81 1.22
C LEU A 51 -18.23 -2.84 1.07
N ALA A 52 -18.57 -3.56 2.14
CA ALA A 52 -19.66 -4.53 2.13
C ALA A 52 -20.97 -3.88 1.66
N LYS A 53 -21.31 -2.69 2.18
CA LYS A 53 -22.50 -1.93 1.76
C LYS A 53 -22.44 -1.47 0.30
N LEU A 54 -21.27 -1.09 -0.20
CA LEU A 54 -21.08 -0.72 -1.60
C LEU A 54 -21.26 -1.91 -2.55
N ILE A 55 -20.73 -3.08 -2.16
CA ILE A 55 -20.90 -4.33 -2.90
C ILE A 55 -22.39 -4.73 -2.94
N GLU A 56 -23.09 -4.66 -1.81
CA GLU A 56 -24.53 -4.93 -1.73
C GLU A 56 -25.35 -3.97 -2.60
N ALA A 57 -24.96 -2.69 -2.65
CA ALA A 57 -25.65 -1.67 -3.43
C ALA A 57 -25.36 -1.75 -4.94
N THR A 58 -24.30 -2.46 -5.34
CA THR A 58 -23.79 -2.47 -6.73
C THR A 58 -23.78 -3.89 -7.29
N GLU A 59 -24.80 -4.19 -8.11
CA GLU A 59 -24.93 -5.50 -8.74
C GLU A 59 -24.34 -5.50 -10.16
N PHE A 60 -23.28 -6.30 -10.35
CA PHE A 60 -22.71 -6.60 -11.66
C PHE A 60 -22.14 -8.02 -11.69
N GLU A 61 -22.03 -8.58 -12.90
CA GLU A 61 -21.49 -9.91 -13.13
C GLU A 61 -19.97 -9.84 -13.33
N LEU A 62 -19.26 -10.75 -12.66
CA LEU A 62 -17.83 -10.96 -12.87
C LEU A 62 -17.63 -12.12 -13.86
N PRO A 63 -16.69 -12.00 -14.83
CA PRO A 63 -16.36 -13.12 -15.70
C PRO A 63 -15.86 -14.33 -14.91
N GLU A 64 -16.46 -15.51 -15.14
CA GLU A 64 -16.07 -16.75 -14.44
C GLU A 64 -14.58 -17.10 -14.60
N ALA A 65 -14.01 -16.79 -15.77
CA ALA A 65 -12.59 -17.01 -16.02
C ALA A 65 -11.69 -16.15 -15.11
N LEU A 66 -12.12 -14.92 -14.80
CA LEU A 66 -11.38 -14.04 -13.90
C LEU A 66 -11.46 -14.55 -12.46
N ILE A 67 -12.67 -14.92 -12.01
CA ILE A 67 -12.87 -15.51 -10.67
C ILE A 67 -12.00 -16.75 -10.49
N THR A 68 -12.04 -17.67 -11.46
CA THR A 68 -11.31 -18.93 -11.39
C THR A 68 -9.80 -18.70 -11.33
N ALA A 69 -9.28 -17.78 -12.17
CA ALA A 69 -7.86 -17.46 -12.19
C ALA A 69 -7.39 -16.86 -10.86
N GLU A 70 -8.18 -15.95 -10.28
CA GLU A 70 -7.83 -15.31 -9.00
C GLU A 70 -7.90 -16.31 -7.83
N GLN A 71 -8.94 -17.17 -7.79
CA GLN A 71 -9.06 -18.21 -6.78
C GLN A 71 -7.90 -19.21 -6.84
N GLU A 72 -7.50 -19.62 -8.05
CA GLU A 72 -6.37 -20.52 -8.24
C GLU A 72 -5.03 -19.86 -7.84
N SER A 73 -4.82 -18.60 -8.22
CA SER A 73 -3.66 -17.80 -7.82
C SER A 73 -3.57 -17.69 -6.29
N ARG A 74 -4.68 -17.33 -5.64
CA ARG A 74 -4.75 -17.19 -4.18
C ARG A 74 -4.50 -18.53 -3.47
N ARG A 75 -5.10 -19.62 -3.96
CA ARG A 75 -4.86 -20.96 -3.45
C ARG A 75 -3.40 -21.34 -3.56
N GLN A 76 -2.80 -21.14 -4.73
CA GLN A 76 -1.41 -21.50 -4.97
C GLN A 76 -0.46 -20.70 -4.05
N SER A 77 -0.76 -19.42 -3.80
CA SER A 77 0.01 -18.58 -2.87
C SER A 77 -0.06 -19.11 -1.44
N ILE A 78 -1.27 -19.44 -0.95
CA ILE A 78 -1.46 -20.01 0.39
C ILE A 78 -0.76 -21.37 0.52
N GLU A 79 -0.91 -22.25 -0.47
CA GLU A 79 -0.26 -23.56 -0.47
C GLU A 79 1.27 -23.44 -0.47
N GLN A 80 1.83 -22.48 -1.21
CA GLN A 80 3.27 -22.22 -1.20
C GLN A 80 3.74 -21.72 0.17
N GLN A 81 2.99 -20.83 0.81
CA GLN A 81 3.31 -20.31 2.13
C GLN A 81 3.26 -21.42 3.20
N LEU A 82 2.21 -22.25 3.19
CA LEU A 82 2.07 -23.41 4.08
C LEU A 82 3.20 -24.43 3.83
N SER A 83 3.49 -24.74 2.57
CA SER A 83 4.59 -25.63 2.22
C SER A 83 5.95 -25.09 2.64
N ALA A 84 6.17 -23.78 2.59
CA ALA A 84 7.41 -23.15 3.05
C ALA A 84 7.55 -23.21 4.59
N ALA A 85 6.41 -23.14 5.30
CA ALA A 85 6.34 -23.38 6.74
C ALA A 85 6.41 -24.87 7.12
N GLY A 86 6.31 -25.78 6.13
CA GLY A 86 6.28 -27.22 6.35
C GLY A 86 4.96 -27.75 6.91
N LEU A 87 3.87 -26.98 6.76
CA LEU A 87 2.54 -27.29 7.26
C LEU A 87 1.63 -27.76 6.13
N THR A 88 0.70 -28.67 6.45
CA THR A 88 -0.49 -28.91 5.61
C THR A 88 -1.64 -28.01 6.05
N ILE A 89 -2.69 -27.90 5.24
CA ILE A 89 -3.88 -27.11 5.59
C ILE A 89 -4.55 -27.68 6.84
N GLU A 90 -4.60 -29.01 6.96
CA GLU A 90 -5.16 -29.67 8.14
C GLU A 90 -4.38 -29.30 9.40
N GLN A 91 -3.06 -29.33 9.34
CA GLN A 91 -2.21 -28.93 10.47
C GLN A 91 -2.36 -27.45 10.81
N TYR A 92 -2.46 -26.61 9.79
CA TYR A 92 -2.71 -25.18 9.97
C TYR A 92 -4.06 -24.94 10.68
N LEU A 93 -5.14 -25.60 10.25
CA LEU A 93 -6.46 -25.46 10.87
C LEU A 93 -6.50 -26.06 12.29
N ASP A 94 -5.73 -27.10 12.57
CA ASP A 94 -5.61 -27.65 13.92
C ASP A 94 -4.86 -26.70 14.88
N GLU A 95 -3.95 -25.88 14.36
CA GLU A 95 -3.12 -24.93 15.12
C GLU A 95 -3.71 -23.52 15.17
N ALA A 96 -4.57 -23.15 14.22
CA ALA A 96 -5.15 -21.82 14.12
C ALA A 96 -6.31 -21.65 15.11
N GLU A 97 -6.07 -20.89 16.18
CA GLU A 97 -7.10 -20.53 17.16
C GLU A 97 -8.06 -19.44 16.66
N ASP A 98 -7.65 -18.69 15.63
CA ASP A 98 -8.37 -17.54 15.08
C ASP A 98 -9.14 -17.84 13.77
N GLU A 99 -9.11 -19.08 13.28
CA GLU A 99 -9.81 -19.48 12.05
C GLU A 99 -11.18 -20.09 12.35
N ASP A 100 -12.23 -19.56 11.72
CA ASP A 100 -13.60 -20.07 11.86
C ASP A 100 -13.83 -21.41 11.14
N ALA A 101 -13.03 -21.69 10.10
CA ALA A 101 -13.16 -22.89 9.28
C ALA A 101 -12.60 -24.13 10.01
N GLN A 102 -13.39 -25.20 10.12
CA GLN A 102 -12.98 -26.44 10.79
C GLN A 102 -12.47 -27.50 9.81
N THR A 103 -12.72 -27.29 8.52
CA THR A 103 -12.34 -28.23 7.46
C THR A 103 -11.63 -27.51 6.32
N PRO A 104 -10.74 -28.20 5.59
CA PRO A 104 -10.12 -27.63 4.39
C PRO A 104 -11.15 -27.15 3.36
N GLU A 105 -12.29 -27.84 3.24
CA GLU A 105 -13.36 -27.47 2.31
C GLU A 105 -14.02 -26.13 2.69
N GLU A 106 -14.33 -25.94 3.97
CA GLU A 106 -14.87 -24.67 4.48
C GLU A 106 -13.86 -23.53 4.36
N PHE A 107 -12.58 -23.80 4.66
CA PHE A 107 -11.50 -22.83 4.51
C PHE A 107 -11.40 -22.35 3.06
N TRP A 108 -11.35 -23.28 2.09
CA TRP A 108 -11.30 -22.91 0.69
C TRP A 108 -12.57 -22.22 0.21
N ALA A 109 -13.74 -22.58 0.73
CA ALA A 109 -14.99 -21.89 0.42
C ALA A 109 -14.97 -20.42 0.91
N ASP A 110 -14.49 -20.17 2.12
CA ASP A 110 -14.34 -18.81 2.66
C ASP A 110 -13.33 -18.00 1.84
N ILE A 111 -12.14 -18.55 1.58
CA ILE A 111 -11.13 -17.89 0.73
C ILE A 111 -11.71 -17.56 -0.65
N ASN A 112 -12.46 -18.48 -1.26
CA ASN A 112 -13.09 -18.26 -2.55
C ASN A 112 -14.12 -17.13 -2.53
N ASN A 113 -14.92 -17.02 -1.46
CA ASN A 113 -15.88 -15.93 -1.27
C ASN A 113 -15.15 -14.59 -1.09
N ARG A 114 -14.13 -14.54 -0.24
CA ARG A 114 -13.30 -13.35 -0.02
C ARG A 114 -12.61 -12.87 -1.29
N VAL A 115 -12.15 -13.80 -2.15
CA VAL A 115 -11.59 -13.46 -3.47
C VAL A 115 -12.63 -12.77 -4.34
N VAL A 116 -13.85 -13.30 -4.40
CA VAL A 116 -14.94 -12.70 -5.18
C VAL A 116 -15.31 -11.32 -4.64
N GLU A 117 -15.46 -11.16 -3.33
CA GLU A 117 -15.73 -9.87 -2.68
C GLU A 117 -14.60 -8.86 -2.91
N GLY A 118 -13.34 -9.31 -2.84
CA GLY A 118 -12.17 -8.51 -3.15
C GLY A 118 -12.18 -7.99 -4.58
N LEU A 119 -12.44 -8.85 -5.57
CA LEU A 119 -12.57 -8.45 -6.97
C LEU A 119 -13.71 -7.45 -7.19
N ARG A 120 -14.86 -7.66 -6.55
CA ARG A 120 -15.98 -6.70 -6.63
C ARG A 120 -15.59 -5.34 -6.06
N SER A 121 -14.97 -5.35 -4.87
CA SER A 121 -14.49 -4.15 -4.19
C SER A 121 -13.50 -3.37 -5.07
N GLN A 122 -12.52 -4.07 -5.64
CA GLN A 122 -11.52 -3.47 -6.51
C GLN A 122 -12.16 -2.76 -7.71
N ILE A 123 -13.06 -3.43 -8.42
CA ILE A 123 -13.71 -2.86 -9.60
C ILE A 123 -14.59 -1.65 -9.25
N ILE A 124 -15.32 -1.70 -8.12
CA ILE A 124 -16.13 -0.58 -7.65
C ILE A 124 -15.23 0.62 -7.33
N LEU A 125 -14.15 0.41 -6.58
CA LEU A 125 -13.21 1.46 -6.20
C LEU A 125 -12.48 2.03 -7.41
N ASP A 126 -12.04 1.19 -8.35
CA ASP A 126 -11.40 1.64 -9.59
C ASP A 126 -12.37 2.48 -10.41
N LYS A 127 -13.64 2.07 -10.53
CA LYS A 127 -14.66 2.82 -11.25
C LYS A 127 -14.97 4.17 -10.60
N TYR A 128 -15.11 4.20 -9.28
CA TYR A 128 -15.28 5.45 -8.53
C TYR A 128 -14.06 6.37 -8.73
N ALA A 129 -12.85 5.82 -8.63
CA ALA A 129 -11.63 6.60 -8.78
C ALA A 129 -11.45 7.18 -10.19
N GLU A 130 -11.89 6.46 -11.22
CA GLU A 130 -11.98 7.00 -12.59
C GLU A 130 -12.98 8.15 -12.68
N ASP A 131 -14.20 7.97 -12.16
CA ASP A 131 -15.27 8.95 -12.24
C ASP A 131 -14.97 10.23 -11.41
N ALA A 132 -14.24 10.08 -10.31
CA ALA A 132 -13.75 11.18 -9.47
C ALA A 132 -12.38 11.75 -9.94
N GLU A 133 -11.82 11.23 -11.03
CA GLU A 133 -10.53 11.63 -11.60
C GLU A 133 -9.38 11.60 -10.57
N LEU A 134 -9.36 10.58 -9.70
CA LEU A 134 -8.38 10.48 -8.62
C LEU A 134 -6.97 10.24 -9.16
N GLN A 135 -6.14 11.25 -8.98
CA GLN A 135 -4.72 11.19 -9.26
C GLN A 135 -3.94 10.74 -8.03
N VAL A 136 -2.94 9.92 -8.30
CA VAL A 136 -1.97 9.44 -7.30
C VAL A 136 -0.71 10.29 -7.45
N GLY A 137 -0.33 10.96 -6.36
CA GLY A 137 0.90 11.72 -6.27
C GLY A 137 2.10 10.85 -5.91
N GLN A 138 3.29 11.46 -5.98
CA GLN A 138 4.54 10.80 -5.59
C GLN A 138 4.62 10.59 -4.07
N SER A 139 4.00 11.46 -3.28
CA SER A 139 3.91 11.33 -1.82
C SER A 139 3.23 10.02 -1.43
N GLU A 140 2.07 9.74 -2.01
CA GLU A 140 1.26 8.58 -1.66
C GLU A 140 1.91 7.27 -2.13
N LEU A 141 2.57 7.28 -3.29
CA LEU A 141 3.39 6.15 -3.72
C LEU A 141 4.57 5.93 -2.77
N THR A 142 5.20 7.00 -2.30
CA THR A 142 6.30 6.92 -1.33
C THR A 142 5.82 6.33 -0.01
N GLU A 143 4.66 6.76 0.50
CA GLU A 143 4.04 6.20 1.70
C GLU A 143 3.78 4.70 1.57
N LEU A 144 3.25 4.25 0.43
CA LEU A 144 3.05 2.83 0.16
C LEU A 144 4.37 2.05 0.18
N ILE A 145 5.43 2.59 -0.43
CA ILE A 145 6.77 1.98 -0.40
C ILE A 145 7.26 1.83 1.04
N PHE A 146 7.11 2.87 1.87
CA PHE A 146 7.49 2.80 3.29
C PHE A 146 6.68 1.76 4.06
N ALA A 147 5.36 1.66 3.80
CA ALA A 147 4.50 0.68 4.44
C ALA A 147 4.90 -0.77 4.06
N LYS A 148 5.11 -1.03 2.75
CA LYS A 148 5.55 -2.35 2.26
C LYS A 148 6.94 -2.71 2.80
N ALA A 149 7.88 -1.75 2.83
CA ALA A 149 9.21 -1.95 3.39
C ALA A 149 9.16 -2.36 4.87
N GLN A 150 8.30 -1.72 5.68
CA GLN A 150 8.10 -2.11 7.08
C GLN A 150 7.49 -3.50 7.22
N GLN A 151 6.50 -3.83 6.40
CA GLN A 151 5.85 -5.15 6.40
C GLN A 151 6.82 -6.27 6.01
N ASN A 152 7.64 -6.03 4.99
CA ASN A 152 8.57 -7.02 4.44
C ASN A 152 9.91 -7.08 5.19
N GLY A 153 10.17 -6.14 6.10
CA GLY A 153 11.47 -6.00 6.78
C GLY A 153 12.61 -5.60 5.83
N THR A 154 12.29 -4.92 4.72
CA THR A 154 13.23 -4.46 3.69
C THR A 154 13.42 -2.94 3.76
N SER A 155 14.42 -2.40 3.05
CA SER A 155 14.56 -0.93 2.94
C SER A 155 13.63 -0.36 1.86
N PRO A 156 13.17 0.90 2.00
CA PRO A 156 12.37 1.56 0.95
C PRO A 156 13.04 1.56 -0.42
N GLU A 157 14.37 1.69 -0.49
CA GLU A 157 15.11 1.62 -1.75
C GLU A 157 15.07 0.23 -2.39
N GLN A 158 15.10 -0.83 -1.59
CA GLN A 158 14.98 -2.21 -2.08
C GLN A 158 13.57 -2.48 -2.61
N GLU A 159 12.56 -2.00 -1.90
CA GLU A 159 11.15 -2.15 -2.30
C GLU A 159 10.86 -1.36 -3.59
N LEU A 160 11.43 -0.16 -3.73
CA LEU A 160 11.37 0.61 -4.98
C LEU A 160 12.08 -0.11 -6.15
N GLN A 161 13.25 -0.71 -5.90
CA GLN A 161 13.96 -1.51 -6.92
C GLN A 161 13.12 -2.71 -7.35
N HIS A 162 12.55 -3.45 -6.39
CA HIS A 162 11.65 -4.57 -6.66
C HIS A 162 10.45 -4.16 -7.53
N MET A 163 9.82 -3.01 -7.22
CA MET A 163 8.74 -2.45 -8.03
C MET A 163 9.16 -2.22 -9.50
N MET A 164 10.36 -1.66 -9.71
CA MET A 164 10.86 -1.35 -11.06
C MET A 164 11.33 -2.60 -11.81
N GLU A 165 11.98 -3.55 -11.13
CA GLU A 165 12.51 -4.78 -11.73
C GLU A 165 11.40 -5.70 -12.24
N HIS A 166 10.28 -5.73 -11.52
CA HIS A 166 9.13 -6.60 -11.83
C HIS A 166 7.97 -5.85 -12.52
N ASP A 167 8.17 -4.58 -12.90
CA ASP A 167 7.16 -3.75 -13.58
C ASP A 167 5.84 -3.58 -12.80
N HIS A 168 5.90 -3.59 -11.46
CA HIS A 168 4.73 -3.45 -10.57
C HIS A 168 4.27 -2.00 -10.39
N ALA A 169 4.92 -1.02 -11.03
CA ALA A 169 4.61 0.39 -10.83
C ALA A 169 3.14 0.73 -11.11
N ALA A 170 2.54 0.17 -12.16
CA ALA A 170 1.14 0.40 -12.49
C ALA A 170 0.18 -0.21 -11.45
N GLU A 171 0.52 -1.40 -10.96
CA GLU A 171 -0.26 -2.11 -9.94
C GLU A 171 -0.29 -1.35 -8.63
N TRP A 172 0.88 -0.88 -8.17
CA TRP A 172 1.01 -0.12 -6.93
C TRP A 172 0.32 1.24 -7.02
N MET A 173 0.42 1.92 -8.17
CA MET A 173 -0.36 3.13 -8.41
C MET A 173 -1.87 2.86 -8.37
N GLY A 174 -2.32 1.70 -8.86
CA GLY A 174 -3.70 1.25 -8.71
C GLY A 174 -4.10 1.01 -7.25
N GLU A 175 -3.23 0.38 -6.47
CA GLU A 175 -3.43 0.16 -5.03
C GLU A 175 -3.59 1.48 -4.26
N VAL A 176 -2.70 2.43 -4.50
CA VAL A 176 -2.79 3.77 -3.88
C VAL A 176 -4.07 4.49 -4.30
N ARG A 177 -4.44 4.42 -5.59
CA ARG A 177 -5.67 5.04 -6.09
C ARG A 177 -6.91 4.46 -5.41
N ARG A 178 -6.97 3.14 -5.24
CA ARG A 178 -8.08 2.46 -4.54
C ARG A 178 -8.11 2.81 -3.06
N GLY A 179 -6.96 2.89 -2.40
CA GLY A 179 -6.88 3.35 -1.01
C GLY A 179 -7.45 4.76 -0.83
N LYS A 180 -7.13 5.67 -1.76
CA LYS A 180 -7.67 7.04 -1.78
C LYS A 180 -9.19 7.06 -2.02
N ALA A 181 -9.67 6.30 -2.99
CA ALA A 181 -11.10 6.14 -3.26
C ALA A 181 -11.85 5.66 -2.01
N LEU A 182 -11.32 4.65 -1.34
CA LEU A 182 -11.89 4.14 -0.10
C LEU A 182 -11.88 5.21 1.00
N GLY A 183 -10.79 5.97 1.14
CA GLY A 183 -10.70 7.08 2.09
C GLY A 183 -11.78 8.13 1.88
N GLU A 184 -12.01 8.57 0.63
CA GLU A 184 -13.08 9.52 0.31
C GLU A 184 -14.48 8.95 0.57
N LEU A 185 -14.72 7.70 0.20
CA LEU A 185 -16.00 7.03 0.42
C LEU A 185 -16.32 6.86 1.90
N VAL A 186 -15.31 6.52 2.70
CA VAL A 186 -15.42 6.40 4.16
C VAL A 186 -15.67 7.75 4.81
N ALA A 187 -14.96 8.81 4.38
CA ALA A 187 -15.19 10.17 4.87
C ALA A 187 -16.58 10.71 4.51
N ALA A 188 -17.15 10.28 3.38
CA ALA A 188 -18.51 10.63 2.97
C ALA A 188 -19.59 9.78 3.66
N ALA A 189 -19.21 8.62 4.21
CA ALA A 189 -20.15 7.70 4.85
C ALA A 189 -20.51 8.16 6.27
N LYS A 190 -21.77 7.99 6.64
CA LYS A 190 -22.21 8.17 8.03
C LYS A 190 -21.92 6.88 8.81
N ILE A 191 -20.93 6.94 9.70
CA ILE A 191 -20.46 5.79 10.48
C ILE A 191 -20.93 5.95 11.92
N ILE A 192 -21.58 4.91 12.44
CA ILE A 192 -22.12 4.87 13.80
C ILE A 192 -21.45 3.71 14.53
N ASP A 193 -20.96 3.96 15.73
CA ASP A 193 -20.39 2.91 16.60
C ASP A 193 -21.49 2.00 17.21
N ALA A 194 -21.07 0.98 17.95
CA ALA A 194 -21.98 0.07 18.63
C ALA A 194 -22.81 0.74 19.75
N GLU A 195 -22.38 1.90 20.24
CA GLU A 195 -22.99 2.69 21.30
C GLU A 195 -23.93 3.79 20.77
N GLY A 196 -23.96 4.00 19.45
CA GLY A 196 -24.79 4.99 18.77
C GLY A 196 -24.11 6.33 18.49
N ASN A 197 -22.80 6.49 18.73
CA ASN A 197 -22.06 7.72 18.47
C ASN A 197 -21.58 7.77 17.02
N GLU A 198 -21.59 8.97 16.43
CA GLU A 198 -21.04 9.19 15.09
C GLU A 198 -19.52 9.25 15.15
N ILE A 199 -18.85 8.41 14.37
CA ILE A 199 -17.39 8.38 14.27
C ILE A 199 -16.95 9.17 13.04
N ASP A 200 -16.19 10.23 13.24
CA ASP A 200 -15.53 10.96 12.16
C ASP A 200 -14.13 10.38 11.90
N LEU A 201 -14.06 9.43 10.96
CA LEU A 201 -12.79 8.80 10.58
C LEU A 201 -11.88 9.70 9.74
N SER A 202 -12.36 10.87 9.27
CA SER A 202 -11.53 11.80 8.50
C SER A 202 -10.40 12.42 9.33
N ARG A 203 -10.55 12.41 10.66
CA ARG A 203 -9.57 12.95 11.60
C ARG A 203 -8.54 11.93 12.08
N LEU A 204 -8.73 10.66 11.74
CA LEU A 204 -7.83 9.60 12.19
C LEU A 204 -6.61 9.54 11.28
N ASN A 205 -5.43 9.73 11.87
CA ASN A 205 -4.15 9.54 11.20
C ASN A 205 -3.81 8.05 11.09
N ASN A 206 -2.88 7.72 10.19
CA ASN A 206 -2.45 6.33 9.98
C ASN A 206 -1.80 5.69 11.22
N ASP A 207 -1.31 6.49 12.16
CA ASP A 207 -0.71 6.04 13.44
C ASP A 207 -1.73 5.89 14.58
N GLY A 208 -3.02 6.09 14.30
CA GLY A 208 -4.09 6.00 15.30
C GLY A 208 -4.28 7.27 16.14
N THR A 209 -3.47 8.32 15.91
CA THR A 209 -3.68 9.63 16.52
C THR A 209 -4.85 10.36 15.84
N VAL A 210 -5.50 11.26 16.58
CA VAL A 210 -6.60 12.07 16.05
C VAL A 210 -6.08 13.50 15.85
N SER A 211 -6.25 14.04 14.66
CA SER A 211 -5.93 15.45 14.38
C SER A 211 -6.84 16.35 15.22
N GLU A 212 -6.26 17.26 16.02
CA GLU A 212 -7.03 18.26 16.74
C GLU A 212 -7.76 19.17 15.75
N LEU A 213 -9.03 19.46 16.01
CA LEU A 213 -9.68 20.61 15.43
C LEU A 213 -8.97 21.85 15.99
N ALA A 214 -8.57 22.78 15.12
CA ALA A 214 -8.62 24.18 15.53
C ALA A 214 -10.10 24.48 15.72
N ASP A 215 -10.61 24.29 16.94
CA ASP A 215 -11.97 24.64 17.28
C ASP A 215 -12.22 26.10 16.87
N ASP A 216 -13.27 26.28 16.08
CA ASP A 216 -13.91 27.56 15.82
C ASP A 216 -14.56 28.00 17.15
N GLU A 217 -13.74 28.47 18.10
CA GLU A 217 -14.22 29.24 19.24
C GLU A 217 -14.62 30.62 18.74
N ALA A 218 -15.87 30.72 18.30
CA ALA A 218 -16.58 31.98 18.31
C ALA A 218 -16.71 32.47 19.77
N ASP A 219 -16.03 33.58 20.03
CA ASP A 219 -16.39 34.63 20.99
C ASP A 219 -16.20 34.33 22.49
N GLU A 220 -14.96 34.44 22.96
CA GLU A 220 -14.66 35.34 24.09
C GLU A 220 -13.28 35.98 23.91
N ALA A 221 -13.29 37.23 23.41
CA ALA A 221 -12.23 38.15 23.75
C ALA A 221 -12.30 38.44 25.27
N PRO A 222 -11.15 38.46 25.95
CA PRO A 222 -10.81 39.72 26.57
C PRO A 222 -9.38 40.18 26.24
N SER A 223 -9.36 41.45 25.91
CA SER A 223 -8.22 42.35 25.84
C SER A 223 -7.26 42.21 27.04
N ALA A 224 -5.98 42.02 26.74
CA ALA A 224 -4.89 42.58 27.52
C ALA A 224 -3.65 42.74 26.62
N ALA A 225 -3.61 43.86 25.90
CA ALA A 225 -2.35 44.45 25.49
C ALA A 225 -1.93 45.43 26.60
N GLU A 226 -0.67 45.33 27.02
CA GLU A 226 0.29 46.44 27.21
C GLU A 226 1.21 46.25 28.44
N GLU A 227 2.49 46.61 28.24
CA GLU A 227 3.68 46.55 29.10
C GLU A 227 4.37 45.16 29.20
N ALA A 228 5.60 44.96 28.71
CA ALA A 228 6.75 45.85 28.75
C ALA A 228 7.62 45.80 27.47
N ALA A 229 7.86 46.97 26.90
CA ALA A 229 9.08 47.27 26.17
C ALA A 229 10.17 47.67 27.19
N ASP A 230 11.38 47.14 27.05
CA ASP A 230 12.61 47.94 26.83
C ASP A 230 13.87 47.09 27.06
N GLN A 231 14.62 46.86 25.98
CA GLN A 231 16.06 47.06 25.95
C GLN A 231 16.53 47.06 24.49
N THR A 232 16.69 48.27 23.96
CA THR A 232 17.44 48.60 22.75
C THR A 232 18.95 48.66 23.03
N ALA A 233 19.77 48.14 22.11
CA ALA A 233 20.96 48.80 21.53
C ALA A 233 21.73 47.75 20.69
N GLU A 234 21.55 47.69 19.37
CA GLU A 234 22.22 48.53 18.35
C GLU A 234 23.62 48.00 17.98
N THR A 235 23.75 47.46 16.76
CA THR A 235 24.86 47.80 15.86
C THR A 235 24.35 47.71 14.43
N GLU A 236 24.13 48.90 13.88
CA GLU A 236 23.87 49.21 12.48
C GLU A 236 25.18 49.11 11.69
N GLN A 237 25.14 48.47 10.51
CA GLN A 237 25.83 48.95 9.30
C GLN A 237 25.40 48.15 8.05
N ALA A 238 24.59 48.81 7.22
CA ALA A 238 24.50 48.71 5.76
C ALA A 238 24.78 50.15 5.22
N PRO A 239 24.88 50.46 3.90
CA PRO A 239 24.46 49.71 2.71
C PRO A 239 25.46 49.77 1.52
N ALA A 240 25.23 49.06 0.41
CA ALA A 240 24.80 49.58 -0.91
C ALA A 240 25.65 48.80 -1.98
N GLU A 241 25.30 48.48 -3.23
CA GLU A 241 24.18 48.69 -4.14
C GLU A 241 24.57 48.03 -5.51
N GLU A 242 23.58 47.58 -6.31
CA GLU A 242 23.59 47.38 -7.78
C GLU A 242 24.55 46.35 -8.45
N ALA A 243 24.28 45.64 -9.56
CA ALA A 243 23.30 45.74 -10.65
C ALA A 243 23.12 44.39 -11.38
N LYS A 244 21.91 44.13 -11.89
CA LYS A 244 21.62 43.38 -13.15
C LYS A 244 21.71 44.39 -14.31
N PRO A 245 21.99 44.04 -15.59
CA PRO A 245 21.01 43.28 -16.40
C PRO A 245 21.51 42.52 -17.67
N ALA A 246 20.52 41.86 -18.31
CA ALA A 246 20.27 41.75 -19.75
C ALA A 246 20.96 40.65 -20.60
N ALA A 247 20.17 39.60 -20.85
CA ALA A 247 19.72 39.10 -22.16
C ALA A 247 20.43 39.53 -23.47
N LYS A 248 20.71 38.54 -24.34
CA LYS A 248 20.41 38.63 -25.79
C LYS A 248 20.39 37.27 -26.51
N LYS A 249 19.21 36.99 -27.09
CA LYS A 249 18.95 36.12 -28.25
C LYS A 249 19.89 36.41 -29.43
N ARG A 250 20.05 35.38 -30.29
CA ARG A 250 20.09 35.35 -31.79
C ARG A 250 21.17 34.34 -32.23
N THR A 251 21.08 33.52 -33.28
CA THR A 251 20.06 33.18 -34.30
C THR A 251 20.61 31.97 -35.06
N SER A 252 19.71 31.10 -35.47
CA SER A 252 19.75 30.23 -36.65
C SER A 252 20.70 30.62 -37.79
N LYS A 253 21.40 29.63 -38.40
CA LYS A 253 21.48 29.52 -39.87
C LYS A 253 21.74 28.09 -40.35
N LYS A 254 20.73 27.58 -41.05
CA LYS A 254 20.68 26.48 -42.00
C LYS A 254 21.68 26.67 -43.15
N ALA A 255 22.36 25.61 -43.57
CA ALA A 255 22.84 25.44 -44.94
C ALA A 255 22.70 23.97 -45.35
N GLU A 256 22.10 23.81 -46.52
CA GLU A 256 21.58 22.63 -47.18
C GLU A 256 22.59 22.20 -48.25
N ALA A 257 22.80 20.90 -48.46
CA ALA A 257 23.29 20.36 -49.74
C ALA A 257 22.97 18.86 -49.81
N ALA A 258 22.03 18.53 -50.69
CA ALA A 258 21.81 17.20 -51.23
C ALA A 258 22.93 16.85 -52.23
N ASP A 259 23.32 15.58 -52.32
CA ASP A 259 23.48 14.90 -53.61
C ASP A 259 23.48 13.37 -53.44
N GLU A 260 22.90 12.73 -54.44
CA GLU A 260 22.48 11.34 -54.59
C GLU A 260 23.56 10.54 -55.34
N GLN A 261 23.86 9.30 -54.94
CA GLN A 261 24.09 8.12 -55.82
C GLN A 261 24.72 6.91 -55.09
N ALA A 262 24.04 5.77 -55.20
CA ALA A 262 24.59 4.41 -55.16
C ALA A 262 24.80 3.91 -56.63
N PRO A 263 25.12 2.63 -56.96
CA PRO A 263 25.59 1.45 -56.21
C PRO A 263 26.69 0.61 -56.95
N ALA A 264 26.84 -0.66 -56.52
CA ALA A 264 27.40 -1.86 -57.19
C ALA A 264 28.91 -2.13 -57.00
N GLU A 265 29.45 -3.36 -57.00
CA GLU A 265 29.02 -4.78 -56.91
C GLU A 265 30.34 -5.60 -56.76
N ASP A 266 30.26 -6.88 -56.37
CA ASP A 266 31.14 -8.05 -56.71
C ASP A 266 31.36 -8.98 -55.49
N GLU A 267 31.36 -10.31 -55.54
CA GLU A 267 30.74 -11.33 -56.39
C GLU A 267 30.92 -12.66 -55.61
N LYS A 268 30.00 -13.59 -55.80
CA LYS A 268 29.98 -15.00 -55.36
C LYS A 268 31.01 -15.82 -56.19
N PRO A 269 31.34 -17.11 -55.90
CA PRO A 269 30.38 -18.21 -56.07
C PRO A 269 30.53 -19.47 -55.17
N ALA A 270 29.45 -20.26 -55.14
CA ALA A 270 29.35 -21.65 -54.67
C ALA A 270 29.59 -22.63 -55.86
N PRO A 271 29.08 -23.88 -55.91
CA PRO A 271 28.83 -24.97 -54.94
C PRO A 271 29.35 -26.36 -55.44
N LYS A 272 29.40 -27.45 -54.62
CA LYS A 272 29.26 -28.84 -55.15
C LYS A 272 28.57 -29.84 -54.21
N LYS A 273 27.66 -30.59 -54.83
CA LYS A 273 26.79 -31.71 -54.38
C LYS A 273 27.55 -33.02 -54.13
N ARG A 274 26.94 -33.96 -53.39
CA ARG A 274 26.65 -35.38 -53.74
C ARG A 274 25.82 -36.03 -52.61
N THR A 275 24.53 -36.36 -52.80
CA THR A 275 23.95 -37.68 -53.20
C THR A 275 24.39 -38.82 -52.26
N THR A 276 23.54 -39.67 -51.65
CA THR A 276 22.35 -40.37 -52.17
C THR A 276 21.77 -41.31 -51.09
N LYS A 277 20.43 -41.51 -51.07
CA LYS A 277 19.69 -42.83 -51.05
C LYS A 277 19.78 -43.68 -49.75
N LYS A 278 18.78 -44.40 -49.20
CA LYS A 278 17.32 -44.67 -49.42
C LYS A 278 16.95 -45.80 -48.41
N ALA A 279 15.66 -45.85 -48.01
CA ALA A 279 14.94 -47.00 -47.40
C ALA A 279 15.35 -47.38 -45.96
N GLU A 280 14.48 -47.84 -45.07
CA GLU A 280 13.25 -48.64 -45.23
C GLU A 280 12.34 -48.50 -43.98
N ALA A 281 11.07 -48.90 -44.12
CA ALA A 281 10.01 -48.93 -43.12
C ALA A 281 9.95 -50.29 -42.38
N ASP A 282 8.89 -50.48 -41.55
CA ASP A 282 8.45 -51.69 -40.79
C ASP A 282 9.05 -51.75 -39.35
N LYS A 283 8.36 -51.84 -38.20
CA LYS A 283 7.03 -52.34 -37.73
C LYS A 283 6.79 -51.73 -36.32
N ALA A 284 5.61 -51.22 -35.97
CA ALA A 284 4.47 -51.90 -35.32
C ALA A 284 4.75 -52.67 -33.99
N GLU A 285 4.18 -52.11 -32.91
CA GLU A 285 3.52 -52.76 -31.74
C GLU A 285 4.32 -53.21 -30.48
N PRO A 286 3.67 -53.38 -29.29
CA PRO A 286 3.94 -52.59 -28.08
C PRO A 286 4.37 -53.43 -26.86
N VAL A 287 4.69 -52.78 -25.73
CA VAL A 287 4.97 -53.41 -24.42
C VAL A 287 4.40 -52.46 -23.35
N GLU A 288 3.23 -52.79 -22.78
CA GLU A 288 3.00 -53.51 -21.51
C GLU A 288 3.05 -52.58 -20.28
#